data_AF-A0AAV4N485-F1
#
_entry.id   AF-A0AAV4N485-F1
#
_cell.length_a   1.000
_cell.length_b   1.000
_cell.length_c   1.000
_cell.angle_alpha   90.00
_cell.angle_beta   90.00
_cell.angle_gamma   90.00
#
_symmetry.space_group_name_H-M   'P 1'
#
loop_
_entity.id
_entity.type
_entity.pdbx_description
1 polymer ?
#
loop_
_entity_poly.entity_id
_entity_poly.type
_entity_poly.pdbx_seq_one_letter_code
_entity_poly.pdbx_strand_id
1 'polypeptide(L)'
;MINLEEESNLASECLAILSKRSKDLLEKAQVLSCPTVVDISHRKPGVEPAIEKMAAKNHIVESTIKLKTLQNEAQKLKVEISNLRASQKVGAQISTDFSAFPTPEFSKTFTGDKQMIARIAFPKRCSSDEKAVIPLLTNMNEIIGLHTKILS
;
A
#
# COMPACT_ATOMS: atom_id res chain seq x y z
N MET A 1 -5.88 -1.13 36.17
CA MET A 1 -6.82 -0.79 35.08
C MET A 1 -6.41 0.54 34.44
N ILE A 2 -5.12 0.72 34.12
CA ILE A 2 -4.51 2.01 33.70
C ILE A 2 -3.79 1.90 32.33
N ASN A 3 -3.48 0.69 31.84
CA ASN A 3 -2.60 0.53 30.67
C ASN A 3 -3.25 0.66 29.28
N LEU A 4 -4.58 0.71 29.18
CA LEU A 4 -5.27 0.73 27.86
C LEU A 4 -5.28 2.13 27.22
N GLU A 5 -5.28 3.19 28.03
CA GLU A 5 -5.35 4.57 27.50
C GLU A 5 -3.97 5.05 27.01
N GLU A 6 -2.88 4.65 27.66
CA GLU A 6 -1.51 4.99 27.26
C GLU A 6 -1.11 4.34 25.92
N GLU A 7 -1.44 3.05 25.71
CA GLU A 7 -1.17 2.37 24.43
C GLU A 7 -1.94 2.97 23.26
N SER A 8 -3.17 3.46 23.50
CA SER A 8 -4.00 4.09 22.47
C SER A 8 -3.46 5.46 22.03
N ASN A 9 -2.93 6.24 22.98
CA ASN A 9 -2.34 7.55 22.70
C ASN A 9 -1.03 7.42 21.91
N LEU A 10 -0.16 6.48 22.29
CA LEU A 10 1.09 6.19 21.57
C LEU A 10 0.85 5.71 20.14
N ALA A 11 -0.17 4.89 19.92
CA ALA A 11 -0.57 4.44 18.59
C ALA A 11 -1.07 5.60 17.71
N SER A 12 -1.80 6.55 18.30
CA SER A 12 -2.31 7.73 17.60
C SER A 12 -1.19 8.68 17.15
N GLU A 13 -0.17 8.86 17.99
CA GLU A 13 1.00 9.69 17.68
C GLU A 13 1.86 9.05 16.59
N CYS A 14 2.11 7.73 16.69
CA CYS A 14 2.79 6.96 15.64
C CYS A 14 2.09 7.06 14.28
N LEU A 15 0.75 7.00 14.26
CA LEU A 15 -0.04 7.19 13.04
C LEU A 15 0.15 8.59 12.44
N ALA A 16 0.14 9.63 13.28
CA ALA A 16 0.34 11.00 12.82
C ALA A 16 1.73 11.20 12.18
N ILE A 17 2.78 10.64 12.80
CA ILE A 17 4.15 10.67 12.28
C ILE A 17 4.25 9.95 10.94
N LEU A 18 3.71 8.73 10.83
CA LEU A 18 3.72 7.95 9.59
C LEU A 18 2.90 8.62 8.49
N SER A 19 1.76 9.22 8.83
CA SER A 19 0.92 9.96 7.89
C SER A 19 1.67 11.16 7.32
N LYS A 20 2.36 11.93 8.17
CA LYS A 20 3.19 13.06 7.73
C LYS A 20 4.33 12.59 6.82
N ARG A 21 5.08 11.56 7.22
CA ARG A 21 6.15 10.97 6.39
C ARG A 21 5.64 10.47 5.04
N SER A 22 4.45 9.86 5.02
CA SER A 22 3.80 9.38 3.79
C SER A 22 3.47 10.55 2.84
N LYS A 23 2.93 11.64 3.37
CA LYS A 23 2.64 12.86 2.60
C LYS A 23 3.93 13.49 2.05
N ASP A 24 4.96 13.64 2.87
CA ASP A 24 6.25 14.21 2.46
C ASP A 24 6.91 13.36 1.36
N LEU A 25 6.82 12.02 1.49
CA LEU A 25 7.34 11.09 0.49
C LEU A 25 6.55 11.16 -0.82
N LEU A 26 5.22 11.29 -0.74
CA LEU A 26 4.34 11.44 -1.90
C LEU A 26 4.64 12.73 -2.66
N GLU A 27 4.82 13.84 -1.95
CA GLU A 27 5.17 15.12 -2.55
C GLU A 27 6.52 15.04 -3.30
N LYS A 28 7.54 14.46 -2.66
CA LYS A 28 8.84 14.20 -3.31
C LYS A 28 8.70 13.30 -4.53
N ALA A 29 7.89 12.25 -4.45
CA ALA A 29 7.63 11.35 -5.56
C ALA A 29 6.95 12.07 -6.73
N GLN A 30 5.98 12.94 -6.44
CA GLN A 30 5.26 13.72 -7.44
C GLN A 30 6.20 14.69 -8.15
N VAL A 31 7.09 15.37 -7.43
CA VAL A 31 8.11 16.25 -8.05
C VAL A 31 9.02 15.46 -9.00
N LEU A 32 9.45 14.26 -8.60
CA LEU A 32 10.29 13.39 -9.43
C LEU A 32 9.53 12.68 -10.57
N SER A 33 8.20 12.65 -10.52
CA SER A 33 7.36 12.00 -11.55
C SER A 33 7.33 12.75 -12.88
N CYS A 34 7.72 14.03 -12.88
CA CYS A 34 7.86 14.87 -14.06
C CYS A 34 9.35 15.10 -14.39
N PRO A 35 10.04 14.14 -15.02
CA PRO A 35 11.45 14.29 -15.33
C PRO A 35 11.67 15.33 -16.43
N THR A 36 12.56 16.29 -16.19
CA THR A 36 13.08 17.20 -17.22
C THR A 36 14.17 16.51 -18.02
N VAL A 37 14.11 16.63 -19.35
CA VAL A 37 15.12 16.04 -20.25
C VAL A 37 16.47 16.72 -20.03
N VAL A 38 17.53 15.91 -19.93
CA VAL A 38 18.91 16.39 -19.79
C VAL A 38 19.38 16.98 -21.11
N ASP A 39 19.88 18.22 -21.09
CA ASP A 39 20.46 18.86 -22.28
C ASP A 39 21.78 18.17 -22.65
N ILE A 40 21.78 17.49 -23.80
CA ILE A 40 22.96 16.81 -24.39
C ILE A 40 23.61 17.64 -25.51
N SER A 41 23.14 18.86 -25.77
CA SER A 41 23.54 19.64 -26.95
C SER A 41 25.00 20.09 -26.94
N HIS A 42 25.76 19.85 -25.87
CA HIS A 42 27.17 20.24 -25.71
C HIS A 42 27.42 21.59 -26.39
N ARG A 43 26.73 22.65 -25.94
CA ARG A 43 26.61 23.99 -26.58
C ARG A 43 27.94 24.62 -27.06
N LYS A 44 29.10 24.06 -26.72
CA LYS A 44 30.36 24.20 -27.45
C LYS A 44 30.98 22.81 -27.71
N PRO A 45 30.99 22.30 -28.96
CA PRO A 45 31.68 21.05 -29.28
C PRO A 45 33.19 21.18 -28.98
N GLY A 46 33.77 20.15 -28.36
CA GLY A 46 35.20 20.08 -28.04
C GLY A 46 35.64 20.75 -26.73
N VAL A 47 34.71 21.34 -25.96
CA VAL A 47 35.01 21.90 -24.63
C VAL A 47 34.40 20.99 -23.56
N GLU A 48 35.24 20.32 -22.77
CA GLU A 48 34.75 19.60 -21.60
C GLU A 48 34.02 20.58 -20.66
N PRO A 49 32.85 20.20 -20.11
CA PRO A 49 32.12 21.07 -19.20
C PRO A 49 33.02 21.44 -18.02
N ALA A 50 33.10 22.74 -17.70
CA ALA A 50 33.98 23.29 -16.67
C ALA A 50 33.77 22.70 -15.25
N ILE A 51 32.67 21.96 -15.06
CA ILE A 51 32.33 21.27 -13.82
C ILE A 51 31.89 19.85 -14.20
N GLU A 52 32.57 18.82 -13.71
CA GLU A 52 32.21 17.41 -13.96
C GLU A 52 30.74 17.10 -13.60
N LYS A 53 30.19 17.78 -12.59
CA LYS A 53 28.76 17.69 -12.20
C LYS A 53 27.78 18.09 -13.30
N MET A 54 28.20 18.89 -14.29
CA MET A 54 27.38 19.28 -15.44
C MET A 54 27.43 18.27 -16.59
N ALA A 55 28.21 17.20 -16.49
CA ALA A 55 28.18 16.13 -17.46
C ALA A 55 26.80 15.44 -17.44
N ALA A 56 26.19 15.23 -18.61
CA ALA A 56 24.87 14.59 -18.73
C ALA A 56 24.81 13.23 -18.02
N LYS A 57 25.90 12.46 -18.04
CA LYS A 57 26.04 11.19 -17.30
C LYS A 57 25.83 11.37 -15.80
N ASN A 58 26.44 12.40 -15.20
CA ASN A 58 26.35 12.63 -13.76
C ASN A 58 24.94 13.08 -13.35
N HIS A 59 24.27 13.86 -14.20
CA HIS A 59 22.86 14.22 -13.98
C HIS A 59 21.94 12.98 -13.96
N ILE A 60 22.15 12.02 -14.88
CA ILE A 60 21.38 10.76 -14.93
C ILE A 60 21.67 9.88 -13.70
N VAL A 61 22.95 9.80 -13.29
CA VAL A 61 23.34 9.05 -12.10
C VAL A 61 22.71 9.66 -10.85
N GLU A 62 22.74 10.99 -10.71
CA GLU A 62 22.14 11.69 -9.58
C GLU A 62 20.63 11.48 -9.51
N SER A 63 19.91 11.58 -10.63
CA SER A 63 18.47 11.28 -10.66
C SER A 63 18.18 9.83 -10.29
N THR A 64 19.02 8.89 -10.73
CA THR A 64 18.86 7.46 -10.40
C THR A 64 19.09 7.21 -8.91
N ILE A 65 20.09 7.86 -8.31
CA ILE A 65 20.34 7.77 -6.87
C ILE A 65 19.14 8.32 -6.10
N LYS A 66 18.60 9.49 -6.47
CA LYS A 66 17.40 10.08 -5.85
C LYS A 66 16.19 9.15 -5.92
N LEU A 67 15.97 8.49 -7.06
CA LEU A 67 14.89 7.52 -7.21
C LEU A 67 15.10 6.29 -6.32
N LYS A 68 16.33 5.75 -6.26
CA LYS A 68 16.64 4.60 -5.39
C LYS A 68 16.50 4.92 -3.91
N THR A 69 16.93 6.11 -3.47
CA THR A 69 16.75 6.54 -2.08
C THR A 69 15.27 6.63 -1.74
N LEU A 70 14.46 7.23 -2.62
CA LEU A 70 13.02 7.33 -2.43
C LEU A 70 12.35 5.95 -2.38
N GLN A 71 12.75 5.02 -3.26
CA GLN A 71 12.26 3.64 -3.24
C GLN A 71 12.58 2.93 -1.93
N ASN A 72 13.81 3.08 -1.42
CA ASN A 72 14.23 2.48 -0.16
C ASN A 72 13.44 3.08 1.02
N GLU A 73 13.20 4.39 1.02
CA GLU A 73 12.36 5.06 2.02
C GLU A 73 10.91 4.58 1.96
N ALA A 74 10.34 4.44 0.76
CA ALA A 74 9.00 3.90 0.55
C ALA A 74 8.86 2.48 1.08
N GLN A 75 9.86 1.63 0.83
CA GLN A 75 9.87 0.25 1.32
C GLN A 75 9.94 0.18 2.84
N LYS A 76 10.78 1.02 3.47
CA LYS A 76 10.84 1.12 4.94
C LYS A 76 9.50 1.56 5.52
N LEU A 77 8.90 2.62 4.96
CA LEU A 77 7.61 3.13 5.39
C LEU A 77 6.50 2.08 5.25
N LYS A 78 6.50 1.29 4.17
CA LYS A 78 5.56 0.18 3.98
C LYS A 78 5.66 -0.87 5.09
N VAL A 79 6.88 -1.21 5.51
CA VAL A 79 7.11 -2.15 6.62
C VAL A 79 6.62 -1.56 7.94
N GLU A 80 6.94 -0.29 8.23
CA GLU A 80 6.48 0.40 9.45
C GLU A 80 4.95 0.44 9.54
N ILE A 81 4.27 0.79 8.44
CA ILE A 81 2.79 0.79 8.36
C ILE A 81 2.24 -0.62 8.58
N SER A 82 2.85 -1.64 7.95
CA SER A 82 2.41 -3.03 8.11
C SER A 82 2.52 -3.49 9.56
N ASN A 83 3.62 -3.16 10.24
CA ASN A 83 3.85 -3.51 11.64
C ASN A 83 2.88 -2.78 12.58
N LEU A 84 2.65 -1.49 12.35
CA LEU A 84 1.67 -0.72 13.13
C LEU A 84 0.25 -1.26 12.95
N ARG A 85 -0.13 -1.65 11.73
CA ARG A 85 -1.44 -2.24 11.47
C ARG A 85 -1.59 -3.61 12.15
N ALA A 86 -0.52 -4.40 12.19
CA ALA A 86 -0.52 -5.66 12.91
C ALA A 86 -0.60 -5.46 14.44
N SER A 87 0.05 -4.44 14.99
CA SER A 87 0.01 -4.16 16.44
C SER A 87 -1.36 -3.65 16.92
N GLN A 88 -2.13 -2.99 16.05
CA GLN A 88 -3.49 -2.53 16.37
C GLN A 88 -4.51 -3.66 16.49
N LYS A 89 -4.24 -4.84 15.90
CA LYS A 89 -5.18 -5.96 15.91
C LYS A 89 -4.68 -7.06 16.84
N VAL A 90 -5.46 -7.35 17.87
CA VAL A 90 -5.17 -8.44 18.82
C VAL A 90 -4.99 -9.76 18.06
N GLY A 91 -3.86 -10.44 18.29
CA GLY A 91 -3.52 -11.72 17.66
C GLY A 91 -3.03 -11.63 16.21
N ALA A 92 -2.85 -10.43 15.64
CA ALA A 92 -2.30 -10.25 14.30
C ALA A 92 -0.77 -10.18 14.26
N GLN A 93 -0.10 -10.20 15.41
CA GLN A 93 1.33 -10.04 15.53
C GLN A 93 1.94 -11.19 16.35
N ILE A 94 3.09 -11.68 15.89
CA ILE A 94 3.94 -12.66 16.57
C ILE A 94 5.11 -11.88 17.15
N SER A 95 5.22 -11.86 18.48
CA SER A 95 6.39 -11.31 19.16
C SER A 95 7.50 -12.35 19.20
N THR A 96 8.68 -12.02 18.69
CA THR A 96 9.90 -12.83 18.78
C THR A 96 10.96 -12.05 19.57
N ASP A 97 12.06 -12.70 19.97
CA ASP A 97 13.08 -12.12 20.86
C ASP A 97 13.71 -10.81 20.34
N PHE A 98 13.74 -10.61 19.01
CA PHE A 98 14.38 -9.45 18.38
C PHE A 98 13.41 -8.46 17.75
N SER A 99 12.23 -8.93 17.33
CA SER A 99 11.28 -8.08 16.62
C SER A 99 9.89 -8.72 16.57
N ALA A 100 8.89 -7.92 16.23
CA ALA A 100 7.52 -8.36 16.15
C ALA A 100 7.06 -8.34 14.69
N PHE A 101 6.52 -9.47 14.23
CA PHE A 101 6.15 -9.69 12.83
C PHE A 101 4.64 -9.92 12.68
N PRO A 102 4.02 -9.51 11.56
CA PRO A 102 2.63 -9.88 11.29
C PRO A 102 2.47 -11.41 11.15
N THR A 103 1.35 -11.96 11.62
CA THR A 103 1.06 -13.39 11.44
C THR A 103 0.87 -13.72 9.94
N PRO A 104 1.14 -14.96 9.52
CA PRO A 104 0.88 -15.39 8.14
C PRO A 104 -0.58 -15.22 7.72
N GLU A 105 -1.52 -15.52 8.62
CA GLU A 105 -2.96 -15.36 8.37
C GLU A 105 -3.37 -13.89 8.23
N PHE A 106 -2.78 -13.00 9.02
CA PHE A 106 -2.98 -11.56 8.85
C PHE A 106 -2.37 -11.08 7.53
N SER A 107 -1.19 -11.58 7.15
CA SER A 107 -0.52 -11.20 5.89
C SER A 107 -1.34 -11.61 4.66
N LYS A 108 -2.00 -12.77 4.68
CA LYS A 108 -2.91 -13.21 3.60
C LYS A 108 -4.14 -12.32 3.45
N THR A 109 -4.65 -11.79 4.55
CA THR A 109 -5.86 -10.95 4.57
C THR A 109 -5.55 -9.45 4.46
N PHE A 110 -4.27 -9.06 4.49
CA PHE A 110 -3.82 -7.68 4.54
C PHE A 110 -4.23 -6.86 3.32
N THR A 111 -4.29 -7.48 2.13
CA THR A 111 -4.68 -6.82 0.88
C THR A 111 -6.17 -6.50 0.83
N GLY A 112 -6.98 -7.12 1.69
CA GLY A 112 -8.42 -6.86 1.76
C GLY A 112 -9.18 -7.26 0.48
N ASP A 113 -8.57 -8.13 -0.33
CA ASP A 113 -9.16 -8.55 -1.60
C ASP A 113 -10.44 -9.35 -1.32
N LYS A 114 -11.57 -8.80 -1.74
CA LYS A 114 -12.87 -9.46 -1.63
C LYS A 114 -12.88 -10.61 -2.63
N GLN A 115 -12.78 -11.83 -2.13
CA GLN A 115 -12.85 -13.01 -2.97
C GLN A 115 -14.32 -13.32 -3.34
N MET A 116 -14.59 -13.53 -4.63
CA MET A 116 -15.90 -14.01 -5.08
C MET A 116 -16.04 -15.49 -4.68
N ILE A 117 -16.98 -15.78 -3.77
CA ILE A 117 -17.18 -17.14 -3.24
C ILE A 117 -18.18 -17.92 -4.10
N ALA A 118 -19.29 -17.29 -4.50
CA ALA A 118 -20.38 -17.96 -5.22
C ALA A 118 -21.16 -17.02 -6.12
N ARG A 119 -21.83 -17.58 -7.13
CA ARG A 119 -22.80 -16.90 -7.99
C ARG A 119 -24.11 -17.67 -7.98
N ILE A 120 -25.18 -17.02 -7.56
CA ILE A 120 -26.53 -17.60 -7.50
C ILE A 120 -27.36 -17.01 -8.64
N ALA A 121 -28.02 -17.86 -9.41
CA ALA A 121 -28.93 -17.45 -10.47
C ALA A 121 -30.37 -17.64 -10.01
N PHE A 122 -31.17 -16.58 -10.04
CA PHE A 122 -32.60 -16.65 -9.79
C PHE A 122 -33.35 -16.76 -11.12
N PRO A 123 -34.24 -17.75 -11.29
CA PRO A 123 -35.05 -17.85 -12.49
C PRO A 123 -36.05 -16.69 -12.52
N LYS A 124 -35.90 -15.77 -13.48
CA LYS A 124 -36.86 -14.68 -13.72
C LYS A 124 -37.91 -15.15 -14.72
N ARG A 125 -39.19 -14.94 -14.40
CA ARG A 125 -40.27 -15.01 -15.39
C ARG A 125 -40.16 -13.76 -16.27
N CYS A 126 -39.92 -13.99 -17.56
CA CYS A 126 -39.43 -13.04 -18.54
C CYS A 126 -40.24 -11.73 -18.64
N SER A 127 -39.56 -10.57 -18.56
CA SER A 127 -39.74 -9.43 -19.49
C SER A 127 -38.60 -8.41 -19.29
N SER A 128 -38.00 -7.98 -20.40
CA SER A 128 -36.91 -6.99 -20.59
C SER A 128 -35.57 -7.18 -19.85
N ASP A 129 -34.61 -7.74 -20.60
CA ASP A 129 -33.21 -7.35 -20.82
C ASP A 129 -32.37 -6.55 -19.81
N GLU A 130 -32.46 -6.83 -18.51
CA GLU A 130 -31.37 -6.49 -17.58
C GLU A 130 -30.88 -7.71 -16.80
N LYS A 131 -29.70 -8.20 -17.21
CA LYS A 131 -28.84 -9.09 -16.40
C LYS A 131 -28.29 -8.30 -15.21
N ALA A 132 -29.15 -7.89 -14.28
CA ALA A 132 -28.75 -7.23 -13.05
C ALA A 132 -27.93 -8.20 -12.20
N VAL A 133 -26.60 -8.06 -12.25
CA VAL A 133 -25.67 -8.73 -11.34
C VAL A 133 -25.57 -7.87 -10.09
N ILE A 134 -26.12 -8.37 -8.98
CA ILE A 134 -26.09 -7.68 -7.70
C ILE A 134 -24.92 -8.24 -6.89
N PRO A 135 -23.84 -7.46 -6.64
CA PRO A 135 -22.76 -7.90 -5.78
C PRO A 135 -23.22 -7.88 -4.32
N LEU A 136 -23.21 -9.04 -3.67
CA LEU A 136 -23.55 -9.18 -2.25
C LEU A 136 -22.27 -9.39 -1.45
N LEU A 137 -22.03 -8.53 -0.46
CA LEU A 137 -20.99 -8.73 0.54
C LEU A 137 -21.62 -9.46 1.72
N THR A 138 -21.19 -10.71 1.96
CA THR A 138 -21.78 -11.56 3.00
C THR A 138 -20.69 -12.20 3.84
N ASN A 139 -20.99 -12.46 5.11
CA ASN A 139 -20.13 -13.23 6.00
C ASN A 139 -20.30 -14.74 5.78
N MET A 140 -19.32 -15.55 6.21
CA MET A 140 -19.44 -17.01 6.06
C MET A 140 -20.66 -17.59 6.77
N ASN A 141 -21.04 -17.04 7.93
CA ASN A 141 -22.22 -17.49 8.67
C ASN A 141 -23.52 -17.25 7.88
N GLU A 142 -23.60 -16.15 7.15
CA GLU A 142 -24.75 -15.81 6.30
C GLU A 142 -24.82 -16.73 5.08
N ILE A 143 -23.67 -17.07 4.49
CA ILE A 143 -23.59 -18.02 3.37
C ILE A 143 -24.04 -19.41 3.82
N ILE A 144 -23.58 -19.89 4.99
CA ILE A 144 -24.01 -21.17 5.55
C ILE A 144 -25.52 -21.16 5.80
N GLY A 145 -26.06 -20.09 6.39
CA GLY A 145 -27.50 -19.94 6.62
C GLY A 145 -28.33 -19.84 5.33
N LEU A 146 -27.77 -19.27 4.27
CA LEU A 146 -28.42 -19.23 2.96
C LEU A 146 -28.39 -20.61 2.30
N HIS A 147 -27.28 -21.33 2.40
CA HIS A 147 -27.14 -22.69 1.88
C HIS A 147 -28.14 -23.66 2.53
N THR A 148 -28.32 -23.61 3.86
CA THR A 148 -29.32 -24.44 4.55
C THR A 148 -30.74 -24.08 4.14
N LYS A 149 -31.04 -22.80 3.89
CA LYS A 149 -32.36 -22.35 3.41
C LYS A 149 -32.67 -22.72 1.96
N ILE A 150 -31.65 -22.91 1.11
CA ILE A 150 -31.84 -23.33 -0.28
C ILE A 150 -32.02 -24.86 -0.39
N LEU A 151 -31.37 -25.61 0.50
CA LEU A 151 -31.47 -27.08 0.53
C LEU A 151 -32.72 -27.60 1.24
N SER A 152 -33.27 -26.83 2.20
CA SER A 152 -34.54 -27.12 2.86
C SER A 152 -35.72 -26.76 1.98
#